data_AF-A0A0C3B5L6-F1
#
_entry.id   AF-A0A0C3B5L6-F1
#
_cell.length_a   1.000
_cell.length_b   1.000
_cell.length_c   1.000
_cell.angle_alpha   90.00
_cell.angle_beta   90.00
_cell.angle_gamma   90.00
#
_symmetry.space_group_name_H-M   'P 1'
#
loop_
_entity.id
_entity.type
_entity.pdbx_description
1 polymer ?
#
loop_
_entity_poly.entity_id
_entity_poly.type
_entity_poly.pdbx_seq_one_letter_code
_entity_poly.pdbx_strand_id
1 'polypeptide(L)'
;MSFTFKWPRFSDRFHEEARDMLHAALNKGNKPPIIADKIEVVELEMGTQPPELEIKDIGELTQDQFRGIFKLTYSGDAFIVLRTKVQARSSERRKRGHNEMSDLLGVGGSRGILAAHQPLVVPMLLRLSQFRLNSYVVLVLSKQKGCTLVFKTDPLQNVEVSSTFDSIAVIQSFIQREIEDQLREMFREDLPGIIHRLSQRWVAGRTK
;
A
#
# COMPACT_ATOMS: atom_id res chain seq x y z
N MET A 1 18.17 -2.44 24.79
CA MET A 1 17.75 -3.85 24.93
C MET A 1 16.83 -4.17 23.76
N SER A 2 17.17 -5.17 22.94
CA SER A 2 16.39 -5.60 21.77
C SER A 2 15.46 -6.75 22.14
N PHE A 3 14.23 -6.74 21.63
CA PHE A 3 13.35 -7.90 21.72
C PHE A 3 13.72 -8.93 20.65
N THR A 4 13.84 -10.20 21.04
CA THR A 4 13.95 -11.31 20.08
C THR A 4 12.55 -11.78 19.70
N PHE A 5 12.09 -11.43 18.51
CA PHE A 5 10.86 -11.99 17.96
C PHE A 5 11.12 -13.41 17.48
N LYS A 6 10.31 -14.35 17.96
CA LYS A 6 10.14 -15.62 17.23
C LYS A 6 9.27 -15.28 16.02
N TRP A 7 9.83 -15.41 14.83
CA TRP A 7 9.17 -15.13 13.55
C TRP A 7 8.75 -16.46 12.90
N PRO A 8 7.65 -17.08 13.36
CA PRO A 8 7.16 -18.29 12.72
C PRO A 8 6.61 -17.96 11.33
N ARG A 9 6.39 -18.99 10.52
CA ARG A 9 5.44 -18.85 9.41
C ARG A 9 4.09 -18.49 10.01
N PHE A 10 3.56 -17.35 9.59
CA PHE A 10 2.21 -16.97 9.98
C PHE A 10 1.23 -17.98 9.40
N SER A 11 0.14 -18.23 10.12
CA SER A 11 -0.90 -19.14 9.66
C SER A 11 -1.52 -18.65 8.35
N ASP A 12 -1.96 -19.56 7.46
CA ASP A 12 -2.63 -19.19 6.20
C ASP A 12 -3.81 -18.24 6.42
N ARG A 13 -4.55 -18.44 7.53
CA ARG A 13 -5.65 -17.57 7.95
C ARG A 13 -5.23 -16.12 8.21
N PHE A 14 -4.01 -15.91 8.71
CA PHE A 14 -3.44 -14.58 8.90
C PHE A 14 -3.04 -13.97 7.56
N HIS A 15 -2.48 -14.75 6.64
CA HIS A 15 -2.15 -14.28 5.29
C HIS A 15 -3.42 -13.88 4.52
N GLU A 16 -4.49 -14.67 4.58
CA GLU A 16 -5.79 -14.34 3.98
C GLU A 16 -6.36 -13.04 4.56
N GLU A 17 -6.38 -12.91 5.88
CA GLU A 17 -6.89 -11.72 6.55
C GLU A 17 -6.04 -10.48 6.22
N ALA A 18 -4.72 -10.60 6.23
CA ALA A 18 -3.81 -9.52 5.88
C ALA A 18 -3.95 -9.13 4.40
N ARG A 19 -4.20 -10.09 3.51
CA ARG A 19 -4.49 -9.86 2.09
C ARG A 19 -5.78 -9.08 1.89
N ASP A 20 -6.87 -9.50 2.56
CA ASP A 20 -8.16 -8.84 2.46
C ASP A 20 -8.11 -7.42 3.05
N MET A 21 -7.34 -7.21 4.12
CA MET A 21 -7.13 -5.90 4.72
C MET A 21 -6.29 -4.98 3.83
N LEU A 22 -5.19 -5.49 3.24
CA LEU A 22 -4.41 -4.77 2.24
C LEU A 22 -5.26 -4.40 1.02
N HIS A 23 -6.06 -5.36 0.52
CA HIS A 23 -6.98 -5.12 -0.57
C HIS A 23 -8.00 -4.03 -0.24
N ALA A 24 -8.57 -4.03 0.97
CA ALA A 24 -9.50 -3.00 1.40
C ALA A 24 -8.83 -1.62 1.52
N ALA A 25 -7.64 -1.55 2.12
CA ALA A 25 -6.92 -0.29 2.31
C ALA A 25 -6.45 0.32 0.98
N LEU A 26 -5.85 -0.49 0.10
CA LEU A 26 -5.37 -0.05 -1.22
C LEU A 26 -6.49 0.42 -2.14
N ASN A 27 -7.71 -0.09 -1.98
CA ASN A 27 -8.87 0.34 -2.77
C ASN A 27 -9.66 1.50 -2.14
N LYS A 28 -9.34 1.91 -0.91
CA LYS A 28 -10.01 3.01 -0.20
C LYS A 28 -9.42 4.39 -0.55
N GLY A 29 -8.16 4.44 -1.00
CA GLY A 29 -7.47 5.67 -1.41
C GLY A 29 -7.96 6.25 -2.74
N ASN A 30 -7.59 7.51 -3.00
CA ASN A 30 -7.84 8.15 -4.29
C ASN A 30 -6.97 7.47 -5.34
N LYS A 31 -7.60 6.75 -6.27
CA LYS A 31 -6.88 6.05 -7.33
C LYS A 31 -6.22 7.07 -8.26
N PRO A 32 -4.92 6.93 -8.56
CA PRO A 32 -4.28 7.76 -9.58
C PRO A 32 -5.00 7.57 -10.92
N PRO A 33 -5.09 8.62 -11.76
CA PRO A 33 -5.81 8.58 -13.04
C PRO A 33 -5.24 7.59 -14.06
N ILE A 34 -4.08 7.01 -13.79
CA ILE A 34 -3.39 6.00 -14.60
C ILE A 34 -3.85 4.58 -14.23
N ILE A 35 -4.26 4.33 -12.98
CA ILE A 35 -4.80 3.04 -12.53
C ILE A 35 -6.31 3.05 -12.78
N ALA A 36 -6.77 2.31 -13.78
CA ALA A 36 -8.17 2.32 -14.20
C ALA A 36 -9.04 1.26 -13.51
N ASP A 37 -8.44 0.31 -12.79
CA ASP A 37 -9.17 -0.80 -12.16
C ASP A 37 -8.72 -1.03 -10.71
N LYS A 38 -9.39 -1.94 -10.01
CA LYS A 38 -9.10 -2.32 -8.62
C LYS A 38 -7.69 -2.92 -8.51
N ILE A 39 -7.03 -2.65 -7.38
CA ILE A 39 -5.76 -3.28 -7.04
C ILE A 39 -6.09 -4.61 -6.35
N GLU A 40 -5.72 -5.71 -6.98
CA GLU A 40 -5.86 -7.06 -6.44
C GLU A 40 -4.55 -7.50 -5.81
N VAL A 41 -4.60 -7.95 -4.55
CA VAL A 41 -3.43 -8.54 -3.89
C VAL A 41 -3.37 -10.01 -4.27
N VAL A 42 -2.38 -10.39 -5.06
CA VAL A 42 -2.21 -11.76 -5.57
C VAL A 42 -1.51 -12.61 -4.51
N GLU A 43 -0.38 -12.11 -4.01
CA GLU A 43 0.45 -12.80 -3.02
C GLU A 43 0.95 -11.81 -1.98
N LEU A 44 1.04 -12.29 -0.73
CA LEU A 44 1.49 -11.53 0.42
C LEU A 44 2.38 -12.44 1.26
N GLU A 45 3.66 -12.10 1.34
CA GLU A 45 4.63 -12.83 2.15
C GLU A 45 5.30 -11.89 3.15
N MET A 46 5.27 -12.28 4.42
CA MET A 46 5.81 -11.49 5.54
C MET A 46 7.33 -11.66 5.69
N GLY A 47 7.96 -12.48 4.85
CA GLY A 47 9.40 -12.73 4.89
C GLY A 47 9.83 -13.63 6.06
N THR A 48 11.13 -13.88 6.13
CA THR A 48 11.77 -14.72 7.16
C THR A 48 12.45 -13.89 8.26
N GLN A 49 12.71 -12.62 7.99
CA GLN A 49 13.40 -11.73 8.92
C GLN A 49 12.43 -10.96 9.82
N PRO A 50 12.55 -11.04 11.16
CA PRO A 50 11.74 -10.24 12.06
C PRO A 50 12.13 -8.76 12.08
N PRO A 51 11.20 -7.86 12.44
CA PRO A 51 11.53 -6.51 12.84
C PRO A 51 12.24 -6.47 14.19
N GLU A 52 13.12 -5.49 14.36
CA GLU A 52 13.72 -5.13 15.63
C GLU A 52 12.85 -4.09 16.34
N LEU A 53 12.53 -4.35 17.61
CA LEU A 53 11.92 -3.37 18.50
C LEU A 53 12.89 -3.06 19.63
N GLU A 54 13.16 -1.78 19.81
CA GLU A 54 14.00 -1.24 20.89
C GLU A 54 13.11 -0.43 21.84
N ILE A 55 13.16 -0.72 23.14
CA ILE A 55 12.47 0.10 24.14
C ILE A 55 13.15 1.46 24.21
N LYS A 56 12.39 2.54 24.01
CA LYS A 56 12.88 3.90 24.22
C LYS A 56 12.42 4.47 25.54
N ASP A 57 11.13 4.28 25.84
CA ASP A 57 10.54 4.79 27.06
C ASP A 57 9.38 3.89 27.50
N ILE A 58 9.18 3.78 28.80
CA ILE A 58 8.05 3.05 29.38
C ILE A 58 7.27 4.07 30.18
N GLY A 59 6.08 4.43 29.69
CA GLY A 59 5.26 5.44 30.33
C GLY A 59 4.49 4.87 31.51
N GLU A 60 3.73 3.81 31.28
CA GLU A 60 2.85 3.23 32.30
C GLU A 60 2.95 1.71 32.26
N LEU A 61 3.22 1.13 33.42
CA LEU A 61 3.28 -0.32 33.62
C LEU A 61 2.41 -0.64 34.84
N THR A 62 1.12 -0.87 34.60
CA THR A 62 0.20 -1.39 35.61
C THR A 62 -0.18 -2.83 35.30
N GLN A 63 -0.89 -3.47 36.23
CA GLN A 63 -1.27 -4.87 36.08
C GLN A 63 -2.21 -5.11 34.89
N ASP A 64 -2.95 -4.08 34.46
CA ASP A 64 -3.97 -4.18 33.42
C ASP A 64 -3.71 -3.32 32.18
N GLN A 65 -2.77 -2.37 32.26
CA GLN A 65 -2.38 -1.52 31.15
C GLN A 65 -0.85 -1.38 31.07
N PHE A 66 -0.34 -1.52 29.86
CA PHE A 66 1.04 -1.20 29.52
C PHE A 66 1.08 -0.15 28.42
N ARG A 67 1.88 0.89 28.61
CA ARG A 67 2.15 1.92 27.62
C ARG A 67 3.65 2.11 27.49
N GLY A 68 4.17 1.82 26.30
CA GLY A 68 5.57 1.99 25.98
C GLY A 68 5.76 2.70 24.65
N ILE A 69 6.89 3.39 24.54
CA ILE A 69 7.41 3.94 23.30
C ILE A 69 8.57 3.07 22.86
N PHE A 70 8.47 2.58 21.64
CA PHE A 70 9.45 1.70 21.02
C PHE A 70 9.96 2.33 19.74
N LYS A 71 11.22 2.07 19.43
CA LYS A 71 11.74 2.28 18.08
C LYS A 71 11.60 0.96 17.32
N LEU A 72 10.78 0.96 16.29
CA LEU A 72 10.60 -0.14 15.35
C LEU A 72 11.56 0.07 14.19
N THR A 73 12.38 -0.94 13.89
CA THR A 73 13.24 -0.99 12.71
C THR A 73 12.96 -2.30 11.98
N TYR A 74 12.64 -2.22 10.70
CA TYR A 74 12.40 -3.38 9.86
C TYR A 74 13.19 -3.23 8.56
N SER A 75 13.93 -4.27 8.23
CA SER A 75 14.71 -4.36 7.00
C SER A 75 14.68 -5.81 6.52
N GLY A 76 13.47 -6.29 6.22
CA GLY A 76 13.23 -7.68 5.88
C GLY A 76 13.02 -7.94 4.40
N ASP A 77 12.80 -9.22 4.10
CA ASP A 77 12.57 -9.82 2.80
C ASP A 77 11.07 -9.98 2.46
N ALA A 78 10.19 -9.31 3.20
CA ALA A 78 8.76 -9.29 2.88
C ALA A 78 8.54 -8.77 1.46
N PHE A 79 7.59 -9.39 0.77
CA PHE A 79 7.19 -8.96 -0.56
C PHE A 79 5.68 -9.08 -0.74
N ILE A 80 5.15 -8.21 -1.59
CA ILE A 80 3.73 -8.17 -1.94
C ILE A 80 3.64 -8.15 -3.45
N VAL A 81 2.85 -9.05 -4.02
CA VAL A 81 2.54 -9.05 -5.45
C VAL A 81 1.13 -8.52 -5.64
N LEU A 82 1.04 -7.41 -6.34
CA LEU A 82 -0.20 -6.73 -6.68
C LEU A 82 -0.47 -6.89 -8.18
N ARG A 83 -1.72 -7.10 -8.54
CA ARG A 83 -2.21 -7.06 -9.91
C ARG A 83 -3.11 -5.86 -10.05
N THR A 84 -2.85 -5.04 -11.05
CA THR A 84 -3.66 -3.87 -11.36
C THR A 84 -3.83 -3.74 -12.86
N LYS A 85 -4.78 -2.91 -13.30
CA LYS A 85 -4.90 -2.57 -14.72
C LYS A 85 -4.60 -1.09 -14.90
N VAL A 86 -3.65 -0.81 -15.78
CA VAL A 86 -3.24 0.54 -16.12
C VAL A 86 -3.90 0.93 -17.43
N GLN A 87 -4.46 2.13 -17.44
CA GLN A 87 -4.98 2.72 -18.64
C GLN A 87 -3.98 3.74 -19.16
N ALA A 88 -3.33 3.40 -20.27
CA ALA A 88 -2.57 4.36 -21.03
C ALA A 88 -3.56 5.31 -21.71
N ARG A 89 -3.97 6.37 -21.01
CA ARG A 89 -4.44 7.56 -21.72
C ARG A 89 -3.21 8.15 -22.39
N SER A 90 -3.01 7.80 -23.67
CA SER A 90 -2.19 8.62 -24.55
C SER A 90 -2.78 10.01 -24.43
N SER A 91 -2.08 10.91 -23.74
CA SER A 91 -2.42 12.30 -23.79
C SER A 91 -2.17 12.70 -25.24
N GLU A 92 -3.17 12.55 -26.10
CA GLU A 92 -3.51 13.63 -26.99
C GLU A 92 -3.77 14.81 -26.08
N ARG A 93 -2.66 15.48 -25.72
CA ARG A 93 -2.62 16.90 -25.58
C ARG A 93 -3.43 17.39 -26.78
N ARG A 94 -4.71 17.70 -26.54
CA ARG A 94 -5.42 18.68 -27.35
C ARG A 94 -4.67 19.99 -27.13
N LYS A 95 -3.48 20.10 -27.72
CA LYS A 95 -3.03 21.31 -28.38
C LYS A 95 -4.00 21.49 -29.55
N ARG A 96 -5.25 21.88 -29.26
CA ARG A 96 -6.05 22.66 -30.19
C ARG A 96 -5.80 24.12 -29.84
N GLY A 97 -4.56 24.53 -30.02
CA GLY A 97 -4.22 25.89 -30.37
C GLY A 97 -3.83 25.87 -31.83
N HIS A 98 -4.81 25.81 -32.74
CA HIS A 98 -4.63 26.30 -34.11
C HIS A 98 -6.00 26.53 -34.78
N ASN A 99 -6.24 27.82 -35.06
CA ASN A 99 -7.05 28.42 -36.11
C ASN A 99 -8.57 28.24 -36.11
N GLU A 100 -9.24 29.25 -35.54
CA GLU A 100 -10.53 29.77 -36.02
C GLU A 100 -10.37 30.46 -37.40
N MET A 101 -10.01 29.71 -38.44
CA MET A 101 -10.15 30.19 -39.81
C MET A 101 -10.11 29.01 -40.78
N SER A 102 -11.27 28.56 -41.23
CA SER A 102 -11.58 28.04 -42.58
C SER A 102 -12.91 27.30 -42.52
N ASP A 103 -13.97 28.01 -42.12
CA ASP A 103 -15.31 27.64 -42.52
C ASP A 103 -15.51 28.30 -43.87
N LEU A 104 -15.23 27.57 -44.95
CA LEU A 104 -15.72 27.80 -46.31
C LEU A 104 -15.04 26.81 -47.28
N LEU A 105 -15.90 26.05 -47.97
CA LEU A 105 -15.66 25.30 -49.21
C LEU A 105 -15.17 23.84 -49.06
N GLY A 106 -16.15 22.94 -49.14
CA GLY A 106 -16.28 22.14 -50.36
C GLY A 106 -15.76 20.71 -50.35
N VAL A 107 -16.72 19.78 -50.45
CA VAL A 107 -16.70 18.60 -51.34
C VAL A 107 -15.58 17.57 -51.12
N GLY A 108 -16.01 16.33 -50.83
CA GLY A 108 -15.24 15.13 -51.19
C GLY A 108 -15.07 14.18 -50.04
N GLY A 109 -15.70 13.01 -50.14
CA GLY A 109 -15.78 12.03 -49.08
C GLY A 109 -14.44 11.58 -48.51
N SER A 110 -14.43 11.37 -47.20
CA SER A 110 -13.70 10.25 -46.62
C SER A 110 -14.50 9.73 -45.44
N ARG A 111 -14.72 8.43 -45.47
CA ARG A 111 -15.42 7.65 -44.45
C ARG A 111 -14.84 7.99 -43.08
N GLY A 112 -15.71 8.29 -42.13
CA GLY A 112 -15.33 8.49 -40.74
C GLY A 112 -14.49 7.33 -40.23
N ILE A 113 -13.21 7.59 -39.98
CA ILE A 113 -12.39 6.71 -39.18
C ILE A 113 -12.65 7.09 -37.72
N LEU A 114 -13.78 6.61 -37.19
CA LEU A 114 -14.08 6.53 -35.76
C LEU A 114 -13.36 5.30 -35.17
N ALA A 115 -12.09 5.08 -35.55
CA ALA A 115 -11.32 3.95 -35.06
C ALA A 115 -10.77 4.28 -33.66
N ALA A 116 -11.42 3.66 -32.68
CA ALA A 116 -10.87 3.28 -31.38
C ALA A 116 -10.18 4.41 -30.57
N HIS A 117 -10.98 5.37 -30.09
CA HIS A 117 -10.69 6.10 -28.85
C HIS A 117 -10.87 5.21 -27.60
N GLN A 118 -10.70 3.89 -27.73
CA GLN A 118 -10.78 2.98 -26.59
C GLN A 118 -9.43 3.01 -25.87
N PRO A 119 -9.42 3.49 -24.63
CA PRO A 119 -8.19 3.58 -23.88
C PRO A 119 -7.67 2.16 -23.61
N LEU A 120 -6.45 1.86 -24.08
CA LEU A 120 -5.85 0.53 -23.98
C LEU A 120 -5.62 0.22 -22.49
N VAL A 121 -6.43 -0.69 -21.95
CA VAL A 121 -6.29 -1.18 -20.57
C VAL A 121 -5.35 -2.37 -20.60
N VAL A 122 -4.14 -2.19 -20.09
CA VAL A 122 -3.13 -3.25 -20.05
C VAL A 122 -3.01 -3.79 -18.62
N PRO A 123 -3.08 -5.11 -18.40
CA PRO A 123 -2.82 -5.68 -17.09
C PRO A 123 -1.37 -5.46 -16.71
N MET A 124 -1.15 -5.06 -15.47
CA MET A 124 0.15 -4.79 -14.90
C MET A 124 0.33 -5.61 -13.63
N LEU A 125 1.49 -6.24 -13.53
CA LEU A 125 1.91 -6.92 -12.30
C LEU A 125 2.96 -6.03 -11.62
N LEU A 126 2.72 -5.81 -10.34
CA LEU A 126 3.50 -4.98 -9.44
C LEU A 126 4.05 -5.86 -8.34
N ARG A 127 5.35 -5.78 -8.10
CA ARG A 127 5.98 -6.47 -6.99
C ARG A 127 6.68 -5.45 -6.11
N LEU A 128 6.20 -5.39 -4.87
CA LEU A 128 6.78 -4.60 -3.79
C LEU A 128 7.76 -5.47 -3.02
N SER A 129 9.01 -5.03 -2.91
CA SER A 129 10.09 -5.75 -2.22
C SER A 129 10.87 -4.82 -1.29
N GLN A 130 11.68 -5.42 -0.42
CA GLN A 130 12.66 -4.71 0.42
C GLN A 130 12.04 -3.58 1.25
N PHE A 131 10.97 -3.87 1.98
CA PHE A 131 10.36 -2.89 2.87
C PHE A 131 11.36 -2.47 3.96
N ARG A 132 11.73 -1.19 3.95
CA ARG A 132 12.49 -0.57 5.03
C ARG A 132 11.59 0.33 5.85
N LEU A 133 11.43 -0.03 7.12
CA LEU A 133 10.65 0.73 8.08
C LEU A 133 11.55 1.21 9.21
N ASN A 134 11.34 2.44 9.65
CA ASN A 134 11.99 2.97 10.83
C ASN A 134 11.09 4.03 11.46
N SER A 135 10.51 3.71 12.61
CA SER A 135 9.59 4.62 13.27
C SER A 135 9.59 4.48 14.78
N TYR A 136 9.14 5.57 15.42
CA TYR A 136 8.75 5.53 16.82
C TYR A 136 7.28 5.14 16.92
N VAL A 137 7.04 4.10 17.70
CA VAL A 137 5.74 3.48 17.87
C VAL A 137 5.33 3.56 19.33
N VAL A 138 4.13 4.05 19.58
CA VAL A 138 3.49 3.95 20.89
C VAL A 138 2.66 2.68 20.90
N LEU A 139 3.01 1.76 21.78
CA LEU A 139 2.23 0.56 22.03
C LEU A 139 1.45 0.75 23.32
N VAL A 140 0.13 0.64 23.23
CA VAL A 140 -0.77 0.60 24.38
C VAL A 140 -1.40 -0.77 24.41
N LEU A 141 -1.06 -1.57 25.41
CA LEU A 141 -1.66 -2.86 25.69
C LEU A 141 -2.61 -2.70 26.88
N SER A 142 -3.83 -3.18 26.75
CA SER A 142 -4.81 -3.25 27.83
C SER A 142 -5.45 -4.62 27.82
N LYS A 143 -5.61 -5.25 29.00
CA LYS A 143 -6.28 -6.54 29.09
C LYS A 143 -7.74 -6.50 28.63
N GLN A 144 -8.43 -5.38 28.86
CA GLN A 144 -9.84 -5.20 28.49
C GLN A 144 -10.00 -4.68 27.06
N LYS A 145 -9.09 -3.78 26.63
CA LYS A 145 -9.20 -3.05 25.35
C LYS A 145 -8.26 -3.57 24.25
N GLY A 146 -7.48 -4.62 24.49
CA GLY A 146 -6.57 -5.18 23.51
C GLY A 146 -5.31 -4.34 23.28
N CYS A 147 -4.72 -4.47 22.10
CA CYS A 147 -3.48 -3.84 21.70
C CYS A 147 -3.75 -2.72 20.68
N THR A 148 -3.32 -1.50 21.00
CA THR A 148 -3.33 -0.37 20.08
C THR A 148 -1.89 0.04 19.79
N LEU A 149 -1.57 0.13 18.50
CA LEU A 149 -0.28 0.56 18.01
C LEU A 149 -0.45 1.88 17.27
N VAL A 150 0.31 2.91 17.63
CA VAL A 150 0.25 4.23 16.96
C VAL A 150 1.64 4.65 16.54
N PHE A 151 1.81 4.98 15.26
CA PHE A 151 3.04 5.55 14.74
C PHE A 151 3.12 7.04 15.05
N LYS A 152 4.20 7.47 15.71
CA LYS A 152 4.49 8.90 15.96
C LYS A 152 5.19 9.56 14.78
N THR A 153 5.92 8.78 14.00
CA THR A 153 6.66 9.21 12.82
C THR A 153 6.25 8.37 11.64
N ASP A 154 6.55 8.85 10.43
CA ASP A 154 6.38 8.07 9.21
C ASP A 154 7.05 6.69 9.35
N PRO A 155 6.29 5.58 9.24
CA PRO A 155 6.81 4.24 9.33
C PRO A 155 7.62 3.82 8.11
N LEU A 156 7.33 4.34 6.93
CA LEU A 156 7.91 3.89 5.68
C LEU A 156 9.13 4.72 5.32
N GLN A 157 10.32 4.12 5.30
CA GLN A 157 11.52 4.79 4.79
C GLN A 157 11.69 4.58 3.30
N ASN A 158 11.58 3.33 2.84
CA ASN A 158 11.81 2.97 1.45
C ASN A 158 11.08 1.67 1.10
N VAL A 159 10.58 1.59 -0.12
CA VAL A 159 10.03 0.36 -0.71
C VAL A 159 10.53 0.27 -2.14
N GLU A 160 11.01 -0.90 -2.53
CA GLU A 160 11.35 -1.16 -3.92
C GLU A 160 10.10 -1.62 -4.66
N VAL A 161 9.77 -0.93 -5.76
CA VAL A 161 8.61 -1.24 -6.60
C VAL A 161 9.12 -1.68 -7.96
N SER A 162 8.86 -2.94 -8.32
CA SER A 162 9.16 -3.51 -9.64
C SER A 162 7.87 -3.76 -10.42
N SER A 163 7.89 -3.49 -11.72
CA SER A 163 6.74 -3.58 -12.62
C SER A 163 7.09 -4.26 -13.95
N THR A 164 6.10 -4.93 -14.54
CA THR A 164 6.19 -5.37 -15.95
C THR A 164 6.43 -4.23 -16.96
N PHE A 165 6.25 -2.96 -16.57
CA PHE A 165 6.52 -1.77 -17.41
C PHE A 165 7.80 -1.00 -17.04
N ASP A 166 8.73 -1.61 -16.29
CA ASP A 166 9.99 -0.97 -15.84
C ASP A 166 10.86 -0.38 -16.96
N SER A 167 10.61 -0.76 -18.22
CA SER A 167 11.25 -0.15 -19.40
C SER A 167 10.97 1.35 -19.59
N ILE A 168 9.94 1.90 -18.93
CA ILE A 168 9.55 3.31 -19.08
C ILE A 168 9.82 4.04 -17.75
N ALA A 169 10.97 4.71 -17.66
CA ALA A 169 11.44 5.40 -16.44
C ALA A 169 10.42 6.41 -15.87
N VAL A 170 9.64 7.08 -16.72
CA VAL A 170 8.60 8.03 -16.32
C VAL A 170 7.46 7.34 -15.56
N ILE A 171 7.05 6.17 -16.03
CA ILE A 171 5.95 5.40 -15.44
C ILE A 171 6.44 4.74 -14.15
N GLN A 172 7.66 4.20 -14.13
CA GLN A 172 8.28 3.62 -12.94
C GLN A 172 8.31 4.62 -11.79
N SER A 173 8.88 5.81 -12.02
CA SER A 173 9.04 6.84 -10.97
C SER A 173 7.68 7.34 -10.45
N PHE A 174 6.69 7.44 -11.33
CA PHE A 174 5.33 7.82 -10.94
C PHE A 174 4.68 6.75 -10.07
N ILE A 175 4.72 5.49 -10.51
CA ILE A 175 4.10 4.37 -9.81
C ILE A 175 4.78 4.11 -8.46
N GLN A 176 6.10 4.23 -8.41
CA GLN A 176 6.84 4.13 -7.16
C GLN A 176 6.35 5.16 -6.13
N ARG A 177 6.32 6.45 -6.51
CA ARG A 177 5.88 7.53 -5.61
C ARG A 177 4.45 7.31 -5.15
N GLU A 178 3.56 6.98 -6.07
CA GLU A 178 2.14 6.79 -5.78
C GLU A 178 1.91 5.63 -4.80
N ILE A 179 2.61 4.50 -4.99
CA ILE A 179 2.50 3.36 -4.07
C ILE A 179 3.15 3.68 -2.72
N GLU A 180 4.27 4.39 -2.68
CA GLU A 180 4.88 4.85 -1.43
C GLU A 180 3.91 5.73 -0.63
N ASP A 181 3.25 6.69 -1.28
CA ASP A 181 2.28 7.57 -0.64
C ASP A 181 1.04 6.79 -0.14
N GLN A 182 0.51 5.88 -0.97
CA GLN A 182 -0.63 5.04 -0.57
C GLN A 182 -0.28 4.09 0.59
N LEU A 183 0.91 3.48 0.58
CA LEU A 183 1.39 2.66 1.68
C LEU A 183 1.55 3.48 2.95
N ARG A 184 2.14 4.68 2.85
CA ARG A 184 2.30 5.60 3.98
C ARG A 184 0.96 5.95 4.63
N GLU A 185 -0.07 6.25 3.83
CA GLU A 185 -1.43 6.48 4.34
C GLU A 185 -1.99 5.23 5.04
N MET A 186 -1.88 4.06 4.41
CA MET A 186 -2.33 2.79 5.00
C MET A 186 -1.64 2.50 6.35
N PHE A 187 -0.32 2.67 6.42
CA PHE A 187 0.44 2.45 7.64
C PHE A 187 0.04 3.43 8.75
N ARG A 188 -0.30 4.67 8.39
CA ARG A 188 -0.67 5.72 9.37
C ARG A 188 -2.10 5.58 9.87
N GLU A 189 -3.05 5.32 8.98
CA GLU A 189 -4.48 5.36 9.31
C GLU A 189 -5.07 3.97 9.59
N ASP A 190 -4.77 3.00 8.72
CA ASP A 190 -5.45 1.71 8.75
C ASP A 190 -4.72 0.70 9.64
N LEU A 191 -3.38 0.70 9.67
CA LEU A 191 -2.60 -0.29 10.44
C LEU A 191 -2.90 -0.26 11.96
N PRO A 192 -2.93 0.92 12.64
CA PRO A 192 -3.38 1.00 14.03
C PRO A 192 -4.73 0.34 14.27
N GLY A 193 -5.70 0.63 13.40
CA GLY A 193 -7.06 0.08 13.48
C GLY A 193 -7.10 -1.42 13.18
N ILE A 194 -6.22 -1.92 12.32
CA ILE A 194 -6.07 -3.34 12.01
C ILE A 194 -5.53 -4.09 13.22
N ILE A 195 -4.43 -3.64 13.83
CA ILE A 195 -3.85 -4.29 15.02
C ILE A 195 -4.83 -4.28 16.19
N HIS A 196 -5.55 -3.18 16.37
CA HIS A 196 -6.59 -3.11 17.39
C HIS A 196 -7.70 -4.14 17.16
N ARG A 197 -8.21 -4.29 15.94
CA ARG A 197 -9.23 -5.30 15.61
C ARG A 197 -8.71 -6.73 15.76
N LEU A 198 -7.50 -7.01 15.31
CA LEU A 198 -6.89 -8.34 15.45
C LEU A 198 -6.67 -8.71 16.91
N SER A 199 -6.17 -7.78 17.73
CA SER A 199 -5.94 -8.03 19.14
C SER A 199 -7.24 -8.22 19.93
N GLN A 200 -8.28 -7.44 19.62
CA GLN A 200 -9.62 -7.62 20.19
C GLN A 200 -10.17 -9.01 19.91
N ARG A 201 -10.05 -9.49 18.67
CA ARG A 201 -10.48 -10.85 18.30
C ARG A 201 -9.68 -11.93 19.01
N TRP A 202 -8.37 -11.73 19.20
CA TRP A 202 -7.54 -12.70 19.92
C TRP A 202 -7.87 -12.74 21.42
N VAL A 203 -8.09 -11.58 22.04
CA VAL A 203 -8.53 -11.51 23.46
C VAL A 203 -9.92 -12.12 23.63
N ALA A 204 -10.86 -11.85 22.72
CA ALA A 204 -12.20 -12.43 22.71
C ALA A 204 -12.20 -13.95 22.41
N GLY A 205 -11.26 -14.43 21.59
CA GLY A 205 -11.10 -15.85 21.29
C GLY A 205 -10.53 -16.67 22.45
N ARG A 206 -9.86 -16.02 23.41
CA ARG A 206 -9.26 -16.65 24.59
C ARG A 206 -10.21 -16.74 25.79
N THR A 207 -11.39 -16.15 25.68
CA THR A 207 -12.46 -16.15 26.69
C THR A 207 -13.54 -17.21 26.43
N LYS A 208 -13.34 -18.11 25.45
CA LYS A 208 -14.09 -19.35 25.27
C LYS A 208 -13.21 -20.55 25.56
#